data_AF-A0A379WHT5-F1
#
_entry.id   AF-A0A379WHT5-F1
#
_cell.length_a   1.000
_cell.length_b   1.000
_cell.length_c   1.000
_cell.angle_alpha   90.00
_cell.angle_beta   90.00
_cell.angle_gamma   90.00
#
_symmetry.space_group_name_H-M   'P 1'
#
loop_
_entity.id
_entity.type
_entity.pdbx_description
1 polymer ?
#
loop_
_entity_poly.entity_id
_entity_poly.type
_entity_poly.pdbx_seq_one_letter_code
_entity_poly.pdbx_strand_id
1 'polypeptide(L)'
;MDKLLLPPPLASDERFSILANIAAERFAQIDLTALLVYLVDIVDASALPSLAEQFHVQGLEGWLFAANEQEKRELIKQAIELHKYKGTPLGRSPRTGNIILTRHDLRMV
;
A
#
# COMPACT_ATOMS: atom_id res chain seq x y z
N MET A 1 5.40 -28.63 -7.10
CA MET A 1 6.14 -27.59 -7.85
C MET A 1 5.43 -27.43 -9.17
N ASP A 2 4.80 -26.28 -9.41
CA ASP A 2 4.03 -26.07 -10.63
C ASP A 2 4.99 -25.86 -11.79
N LYS A 3 4.96 -26.80 -12.74
CA LYS A 3 5.76 -26.75 -13.96
C LYS A 3 5.22 -25.63 -14.84
N LEU A 4 6.08 -24.70 -15.25
CA LEU A 4 5.69 -23.67 -16.21
C LEU A 4 5.20 -24.35 -17.50
N LEU A 5 3.97 -24.04 -17.92
CA LEU A 5 3.40 -24.65 -19.12
C LEU A 5 4.07 -24.07 -20.36
N LEU A 6 4.90 -24.91 -21.01
CA LEU A 6 5.54 -24.56 -22.26
C LEU A 6 4.61 -24.85 -23.44
N PRO A 7 4.58 -23.98 -24.47
CA PRO A 7 3.88 -24.29 -25.71
C PRO A 7 4.53 -25.50 -26.40
N PRO A 8 3.79 -26.29 -27.21
CA PRO A 8 4.27 -27.55 -27.76
C PRO A 8 5.64 -27.50 -28.47
N PRO A 9 5.97 -26.47 -29.29
CA PRO A 9 7.27 -26.39 -29.94
C PRO A 9 8.46 -26.21 -28.98
N LEU A 10 8.23 -25.63 -27.80
CA LEU A 10 9.27 -25.46 -26.77
C LEU A 10 9.31 -26.67 -25.83
N ALA A 11 8.15 -27.29 -25.58
CA ALA A 11 8.06 -28.49 -24.75
C ALA A 11 8.78 -29.70 -25.35
N SER A 12 8.95 -29.75 -26.69
CA SER A 12 9.65 -30.83 -27.38
C SER A 12 11.17 -30.83 -27.18
N ASP A 13 11.77 -29.76 -26.67
CA ASP A 13 13.22 -29.67 -26.42
C ASP A 13 13.49 -29.58 -24.90
N GLU A 14 14.31 -30.52 -24.42
CA GLU A 14 14.65 -30.70 -23.01
C GLU A 14 15.27 -29.43 -22.39
N ARG A 15 16.06 -28.67 -23.17
CA ARG A 15 16.73 -27.46 -22.68
C ARG A 15 15.74 -26.40 -22.23
N PHE A 16 14.63 -26.25 -22.96
CA PHE A 16 13.58 -25.31 -22.57
C PHE A 16 12.80 -25.81 -21.36
N SER A 17 12.62 -27.12 -21.21
CA SER A 17 12.02 -27.69 -19.99
C SER A 17 12.88 -27.42 -18.75
N ILE A 18 14.20 -27.56 -18.86
CA ILE A 18 15.14 -27.23 -17.78
C ILE A 18 15.08 -25.74 -17.46
N LEU A 19 15.15 -24.88 -18.47
CA LEU A 19 15.05 -23.42 -18.30
C LEU A 19 13.73 -23.03 -17.63
N ALA A 20 12.61 -23.62 -18.04
CA ALA A 20 11.29 -23.38 -17.47
C ALA A 20 11.20 -23.76 -16.00
N ASN A 21 11.82 -24.87 -15.59
CA ASN A 21 11.89 -25.25 -14.18
C ASN A 21 12.71 -24.25 -13.36
N ILE A 22 13.89 -23.85 -13.87
CA ILE A 22 14.72 -22.83 -13.21
C ILE A 22 13.95 -21.51 -13.07
N ALA A 23 13.24 -21.09 -14.13
CA ALA A 23 12.42 -19.88 -14.10
C ALA A 23 11.27 -19.99 -13.09
N ALA A 24 10.56 -21.12 -13.07
CA ALA A 24 9.47 -21.37 -12.10
C ALA A 24 9.98 -21.32 -10.65
N GLU A 25 11.13 -21.93 -10.37
CA GLU A 25 11.77 -21.87 -9.05
C GLU A 25 12.13 -20.44 -8.66
N ARG A 26 12.74 -19.68 -9.58
CA ARG A 26 13.11 -18.28 -9.35
C ARG A 26 11.89 -17.40 -9.11
N PHE A 27 10.83 -17.55 -9.89
CA PHE A 27 9.62 -16.76 -9.75
C PHE A 27 8.84 -17.09 -8.48
N ALA A 28 8.82 -18.36 -8.06
CA ALA A 28 8.20 -18.75 -6.80
C ALA A 28 8.89 -18.14 -5.57
N GLN A 29 10.13 -17.69 -5.70
CA GLN A 29 10.90 -17.03 -4.63
C GLN A 29 10.77 -15.50 -4.63
N ILE A 30 10.10 -14.90 -5.64
CA ILE A 30 9.89 -13.46 -5.66
C ILE A 30 8.88 -13.10 -4.57
N ASP A 31 9.30 -12.23 -3.64
CA ASP A 31 8.40 -11.67 -2.65
C ASP A 31 7.45 -10.64 -3.31
N LEU A 32 6.20 -11.06 -3.52
CA LEU A 32 5.15 -10.21 -4.08
C LEU A 32 4.49 -9.29 -3.04
N THR A 33 4.86 -9.40 -1.76
CA THR A 33 4.33 -8.54 -0.69
C THR A 33 4.61 -7.07 -0.96
N ALA A 34 5.71 -6.75 -1.65
CA ALA A 34 6.05 -5.41 -2.08
C ALA A 34 4.99 -4.75 -3.00
N LEU A 35 4.16 -5.54 -3.68
CA LEU A 35 3.07 -5.03 -4.52
C LEU A 35 1.82 -4.65 -3.69
N LEU A 36 1.75 -5.05 -2.43
CA LEU A 36 0.61 -4.80 -1.54
C LEU A 36 0.69 -3.40 -0.92
N VAL A 37 0.97 -2.37 -1.72
CA VAL A 37 1.26 -1.00 -1.28
C VAL A 37 0.12 -0.33 -0.50
N TYR A 38 -1.12 -0.78 -0.67
CA TYR A 38 -2.27 -0.28 0.09
C TYR A 38 -2.50 -1.00 1.42
N LEU A 39 -1.72 -2.06 1.73
CA LEU A 39 -1.64 -2.59 3.09
C LEU A 39 -0.66 -1.71 3.89
N VAL A 40 -1.12 -0.50 4.20
CA VAL A 40 -0.33 0.57 4.82
C VAL A 40 0.29 0.15 6.16
N ASP A 41 -0.25 -0.86 6.85
CA ASP A 41 0.32 -1.36 8.10
C ASP A 41 1.60 -2.19 7.91
N ILE A 42 1.80 -2.80 6.75
CA ILE A 42 2.91 -3.75 6.50
C ILE A 42 3.82 -3.34 5.34
N VAL A 43 3.44 -2.31 4.57
CA VAL A 43 4.27 -1.82 3.47
C VAL A 43 5.62 -1.31 3.99
N ASP A 44 6.68 -1.49 3.20
CA ASP A 44 8.00 -0.94 3.51
C ASP A 44 7.93 0.58 3.75
N ALA A 45 8.65 1.06 4.76
CA ALA A 45 8.62 2.45 5.17
C ALA A 45 9.07 3.42 4.07
N SER A 46 9.91 2.96 3.14
CA SER A 46 10.36 3.76 1.99
C SER A 46 9.24 4.17 1.04
N ALA A 47 8.11 3.45 1.03
CA ALA A 47 6.95 3.78 0.21
C ALA A 47 6.05 4.86 0.83
N LEU A 48 6.16 5.11 2.14
CA LEU A 48 5.24 5.99 2.85
C LEU A 48 5.26 7.45 2.32
N PRO A 49 6.41 8.06 1.94
CA PRO A 49 6.40 9.37 1.32
C PRO A 49 5.59 9.41 0.01
N SER A 50 5.72 8.42 -0.87
CA SER A 50 4.95 8.36 -2.11
C SER A 50 3.45 8.18 -1.85
N LEU A 51 3.09 7.39 -0.83
CA LEU A 51 1.68 7.26 -0.40
C LEU A 51 1.14 8.57 0.19
N ALA A 52 1.96 9.33 0.93
CA ALA A 52 1.57 10.62 1.48
C ALA A 52 1.29 11.65 0.39
N GLU A 53 2.13 11.70 -0.65
CA GLU A 53 1.90 12.52 -1.84
C GLU A 53 0.60 12.10 -2.56
N GLN A 54 0.44 10.79 -2.80
CA GLN A 54 -0.73 10.24 -3.48
C GLN A 54 -2.06 10.61 -2.78
N PHE A 55 -2.08 10.60 -1.44
CA PHE A 55 -3.27 10.88 -0.66
C PHE A 55 -3.34 12.32 -0.13
N HIS A 56 -2.52 13.24 -0.67
CA HIS A 56 -2.55 14.67 -0.32
C HIS A 56 -2.48 14.91 1.20
N VAL A 57 -1.49 14.29 1.83
CA VAL A 57 -1.17 14.52 3.26
C VAL A 57 0.28 14.92 3.47
N GLN A 58 1.01 15.28 2.41
CA GLN A 58 2.44 15.61 2.48
C GLN A 58 2.70 17.02 3.05
N GLY A 59 3.91 17.26 3.57
CA GLY A 59 4.29 18.57 4.09
C GLY A 59 3.38 19.04 5.23
N LEU A 60 2.84 20.25 5.10
CA LEU A 60 1.95 20.88 6.08
C LEU A 60 0.53 20.33 6.08
N GLU A 61 0.19 19.40 5.18
CA GLU A 61 -1.13 18.75 5.13
C GLU A 61 -1.29 17.65 6.20
N GLY A 62 -0.23 17.37 6.97
CA GLY A 62 -0.25 16.42 8.09
C GLY A 62 1.10 15.75 8.32
N TRP A 63 1.84 15.47 7.24
CA TRP A 63 3.06 14.66 7.26
C TRP A 63 4.15 15.18 8.20
N LEU A 64 4.37 16.50 8.24
CA LEU A 64 5.37 17.12 9.11
C LEU A 64 5.00 17.09 10.60
N PHE A 65 3.73 16.84 10.91
CA PHE A 65 3.22 16.79 12.29
C PHE A 65 3.18 15.36 12.85
N ALA A 66 3.36 14.33 12.01
CA ALA A 66 3.45 12.94 12.44
C ALA A 66 4.87 12.64 12.96
N ALA A 67 4.98 12.36 14.25
CA ALA A 67 6.25 12.23 14.98
C ALA A 67 6.98 10.92 14.69
N ASN A 68 6.25 9.86 14.33
CA ASN A 68 6.80 8.53 14.09
C ASN A 68 6.13 7.84 12.89
N GLU A 69 6.69 6.69 12.51
CA GLU A 69 6.21 5.90 11.37
C GLU A 69 4.76 5.43 11.56
N GLN A 70 4.37 5.04 12.77
CA GLN A 70 3.01 4.59 13.05
C GLN A 70 2.00 5.72 12.80
N GLU A 71 2.30 6.92 13.28
CA GLU A 71 1.44 8.10 13.05
C GLU A 71 1.34 8.45 11.55
N LYS A 72 2.43 8.30 10.79
CA LYS A 72 2.42 8.46 9.33
C LYS A 72 1.52 7.45 8.63
N ARG A 73 1.57 6.18 9.07
CA ARG A 73 0.69 5.11 8.57
C ARG A 73 -0.77 5.40 8.90
N GLU A 74 -1.08 5.82 10.13
CA GLU A 74 -2.44 6.21 10.53
C GLU A 74 -2.96 7.40 9.71
N LEU A 75 -2.13 8.43 9.50
CA LEU A 75 -2.48 9.60 8.69
C LEU A 75 -2.88 9.19 7.27
N ILE A 76 -2.09 8.34 6.60
CA ILE A 76 -2.41 7.83 5.26
C ILE A 76 -3.71 7.03 5.27
N LYS A 77 -3.92 6.14 6.25
CA LYS A 77 -5.17 5.35 6.35
C LYS A 77 -6.40 6.23 6.54
N GLN A 78 -6.32 7.25 7.38
CA GLN A 78 -7.39 8.23 7.56
C GLN A 78 -7.66 9.01 6.28
N ALA A 79 -6.61 9.43 5.57
CA ALA A 79 -6.75 10.11 4.28
C ALA A 79 -7.45 9.21 3.25
N ILE A 80 -7.07 7.94 3.16
CA ILE A 80 -7.73 6.95 2.29
C ILE A 80 -9.23 6.85 2.62
N GLU A 81 -9.57 6.77 3.91
CA GLU A 81 -10.96 6.70 4.35
C GLU A 81 -11.75 7.95 3.97
N LEU A 82 -11.20 9.15 4.22
CA LEU A 82 -11.85 10.41 3.87
C LEU A 82 -12.05 10.57 2.36
N HIS A 83 -11.07 10.14 1.54
CA HIS A 83 -11.17 10.19 0.09
C HIS A 83 -12.34 9.36 -0.46
N LYS A 84 -12.74 8.27 0.21
CA LYS A 84 -13.93 7.47 -0.17
C LYS A 84 -15.22 8.29 -0.14
N TYR A 85 -15.28 9.32 0.70
CA TYR A 85 -16.47 10.13 0.89
C TYR A 85 -16.41 11.47 0.14
N LYS A 86 -15.31 11.80 -0.55
CA LYS A 86 -15.24 13.01 -1.39
C LYS A 86 -16.34 12.96 -2.47
N GLY A 87 -17.11 14.05 -2.57
CA GLY A 87 -18.23 14.15 -3.51
C GLY A 87 -19.51 13.44 -3.07
N THR A 88 -19.53 12.79 -1.91
CA THR A 88 -20.75 12.15 -1.35
C THR A 88 -21.46 13.09 -0.36
N PRO A 89 -22.80 12.96 -0.18
CA PRO A 89 -23.52 13.69 0.86
C PRO A 89 -22.97 13.44 2.28
N LEU A 90 -22.49 12.23 2.55
CA LEU A 90 -21.86 11.89 3.83
C LEU A 90 -20.56 12.67 4.06
N GLY A 91 -19.79 12.93 3.00
CA GLY A 91 -18.59 13.77 3.06
C GLY A 91 -18.88 15.24 3.44
N ARG A 92 -20.10 15.74 3.19
CA ARG A 92 -20.54 17.09 3.55
C ARG A 92 -21.09 17.18 4.98
N SER A 93 -21.19 16.05 5.70
CA SER A 93 -21.70 16.00 7.07
C SER A 93 -20.64 16.45 8.09
N PRO A 94 -21.00 17.24 9.13
CA PRO A 94 -20.09 17.64 10.21
C PRO A 94 -19.44 16.45 10.94
N ARG A 95 -20.07 15.27 10.91
CA ARG A 95 -19.54 14.04 11.53
C ARG A 95 -18.21 13.58 10.92
N THR A 96 -17.96 13.88 9.65
CA THR A 96 -16.73 13.49 8.96
C THR A 96 -15.53 14.37 9.36
N GLY A 97 -15.77 15.64 9.72
CA GLY A 97 -14.74 16.53 10.28
C GLY A 97 -14.35 16.19 11.72
N ASN A 98 -15.24 15.53 12.46
CA ASN A 98 -15.01 15.17 13.86
C ASN A 98 -14.05 13.97 14.04
N ILE A 99 -13.79 13.19 12.99
CA ILE A 99 -12.80 12.10 13.00
C ILE A 99 -11.37 12.68 13.18
N ILE A 100 -11.17 13.96 12.82
CA ILE A 100 -9.88 14.66 12.85
C ILE A 100 -9.51 15.13 14.27
N LEU A 101 -10.48 15.38 15.16
CA LEU A 101 -10.23 16.06 16.44
C LEU A 101 -10.24 15.15 17.69
N THR A 102 -10.64 13.88 17.57
CA THR A 102 -10.95 13.07 18.77
C THR A 102 -9.84 12.18 19.33
N ARG A 103 -8.58 12.28 18.86
CA ARG A 103 -7.47 11.48 19.47
C ARG A 103 -6.20 12.20 19.86
N HIS A 104 -6.08 13.52 19.65
CA HIS A 104 -4.92 14.26 20.15
C HIS A 104 -5.24 15.55 20.93
N ASP A 105 -6.51 15.94 21.03
CA ASP A 105 -6.90 17.24 21.62
C ASP A 105 -7.50 17.13 23.03
N LEU A 106 -6.84 16.37 23.91
CA LEU A 106 -7.16 16.34 25.35
C LEU A 106 -5.92 16.40 26.28
N ARG A 107 -4.75 16.75 25.74
CA ARG A 107 -3.55 17.05 26.55
C ARG A 107 -2.70 18.15 25.92
N MET A 108 -3.12 19.40 26.15
CA MET A 108 -2.38 20.67 26.12
C MET A 108 -3.18 21.75 25.38
N VAL A 109 -4.27 22.22 25.99
CA VAL A 109 -4.44 23.60 26.52
C VAL A 109 -5.41 23.50 27.70
#